data_AF-A0A935N1M4-F1
#
_entry.id   AF-A0A935N1M4-F1
#
_cell.length_a   1.000
_cell.length_b   1.000
_cell.length_c   1.000
_cell.angle_alpha   90.00
_cell.angle_beta   90.00
_cell.angle_gamma   90.00
#
_symmetry.space_group_name_H-M   'P 1'
#
loop_
_entity.id
_entity.type
_entity.pdbx_description
1 polymer ?
#
loop_
_entity_poly.entity_id
_entity_poly.type
_entity_poly.pdbx_seq_one_letter_code
_entity_poly.pdbx_strand_id
1 'polypeptide(L)'
;MLKSRSLSIGILALAIFCIDAAAQTTGKDPVIIIPGVSGSEILNARTGKTVWFSAKRDKADDLRLPISSPNLAFNRDGLKAGDIIRKIEVPVLPDVEVYQKLIDSLIERGYTEADWKKPKATDVFYVFAYDWRRDNVESARLLMQKMAAVKKTLRKPGLKIRHPRTFDGRTHRSLRRNVRHCRSGAGRCHSGADLGRCVAY
;
A
#
# COMPACT_ATOMS: atom_id res chain seq x y z
N MET A 1 3.73 77.76 25.53
CA MET A 1 3.71 76.38 26.04
C MET A 1 2.97 75.50 25.03
N LEU A 2 3.70 74.81 24.15
CA LEU A 2 3.13 73.85 23.18
C LEU A 2 2.87 72.51 23.89
N LYS A 3 1.63 72.02 23.86
CA LYS A 3 1.26 70.72 24.43
C LYS A 3 1.34 69.64 23.33
N SER A 4 2.19 68.65 23.60
CA SER A 4 2.57 67.51 22.77
C SER A 4 1.37 66.75 22.16
N ARG A 5 1.48 66.41 20.87
CA ARG A 5 0.59 65.50 20.15
C ARG A 5 1.10 64.07 20.31
N SER A 6 0.38 63.22 21.05
CA SER A 6 0.64 61.78 21.10
C SER A 6 0.13 61.11 19.82
N LEU A 7 1.07 60.67 19.00
CA LEU A 7 0.86 59.91 17.77
C LEU A 7 0.45 58.47 18.13
N SER A 8 -0.81 58.11 17.86
CA SER A 8 -1.29 56.74 18.03
C SER A 8 -0.97 55.94 16.78
N ILE A 9 0.06 55.08 16.84
CA ILE A 9 0.42 54.14 15.79
C ILE A 9 -0.59 52.99 15.84
N GLY A 10 -1.57 53.01 14.94
CA GLY A 10 -2.51 51.91 14.74
C GLY A 10 -1.78 50.69 14.15
N ILE A 11 -1.82 49.58 14.89
CA ILE A 11 -1.26 48.29 14.50
C ILE A 11 -2.03 47.75 13.30
N LEU A 12 -1.38 47.69 12.13
CA LEU A 12 -1.90 47.04 10.93
C LEU A 12 -1.72 45.52 11.07
N ALA A 13 -2.71 44.82 11.61
CA ALA A 13 -2.75 43.36 11.63
C ALA A 13 -3.13 42.82 10.24
N LEU A 14 -2.14 42.56 9.40
CA LEU A 14 -2.34 41.88 8.12
C LEU A 14 -2.51 40.38 8.38
N ALA A 15 -3.74 39.93 8.58
CA ALA A 15 -4.08 38.51 8.66
C ALA A 15 -3.96 37.90 7.26
N ILE A 16 -2.78 37.37 6.93
CA ILE A 16 -2.56 36.57 5.72
C ILE A 16 -3.25 35.21 5.94
N PHE A 17 -4.51 35.11 5.53
CA PHE A 17 -5.15 33.82 5.29
C PHE A 17 -4.48 33.19 4.07
N CYS A 18 -3.44 32.38 4.29
CA CYS A 18 -2.96 31.45 3.27
C CYS A 18 -4.07 30.41 3.04
N ILE A 19 -4.94 30.67 2.08
CA ILE A 19 -5.85 29.66 1.55
C ILE A 19 -4.97 28.67 0.79
N ASP A 20 -4.63 27.56 1.43
CA ASP A 20 -4.04 26.40 0.77
C ASP A 20 -5.08 25.84 -0.21
N ALA A 21 -5.09 26.38 -1.43
CA ALA A 21 -5.84 25.81 -2.55
C ALA A 21 -5.17 24.47 -2.90
N ALA A 22 -5.59 23.40 -2.21
CA ALA A 22 -5.18 22.05 -2.55
C ALA A 22 -5.64 21.75 -3.97
N ALA A 23 -4.74 21.92 -4.95
CA ALA A 23 -5.01 21.64 -6.35
C ALA A 23 -5.52 20.20 -6.48
N GLN A 24 -6.83 20.07 -6.72
CA GLN A 24 -7.49 18.79 -6.93
C GLN A 24 -6.77 18.08 -8.06
N THR A 25 -6.18 16.93 -7.75
CA THR A 25 -5.64 16.02 -8.75
C THR A 25 -6.77 15.54 -9.64
N THR A 26 -6.78 15.95 -10.90
CA THR A 26 -7.68 15.38 -11.92
C THR A 26 -7.18 13.98 -12.28
N GLY A 27 -7.97 12.95 -11.99
CA GLY A 27 -7.62 11.55 -12.26
C GLY A 27 -7.84 10.63 -11.06
N LYS A 28 -7.59 9.33 -11.21
CA LYS A 28 -7.79 8.35 -10.13
C LYS A 28 -6.64 8.39 -9.13
N ASP A 29 -6.91 8.29 -7.82
CA ASP A 29 -5.83 8.23 -6.83
C ASP A 29 -4.87 7.07 -7.11
N PRO A 30 -3.56 7.24 -6.85
CA PRO A 30 -2.58 6.19 -7.01
C PRO A 30 -2.90 4.94 -6.20
N VAL A 31 -2.62 3.78 -6.77
CA VAL A 31 -2.76 2.48 -6.13
C VAL A 31 -1.39 1.93 -5.75
N ILE A 32 -1.28 1.13 -4.69
CA ILE A 32 -0.05 0.43 -4.32
C ILE A 32 -0.27 -1.07 -4.13
N ILE A 33 0.41 -1.86 -4.95
CA ILE A 33 0.45 -3.31 -4.83
C ILE A 33 1.52 -3.66 -3.80
N ILE A 34 1.09 -4.31 -2.72
CA ILE A 34 1.95 -4.84 -1.67
C ILE A 34 1.82 -6.36 -1.75
N PRO A 35 2.87 -7.08 -2.17
CA PRO A 35 2.83 -8.53 -2.27
C PRO A 35 2.78 -9.16 -0.87
N GLY A 36 2.19 -10.35 -0.80
CA GLY A 36 2.31 -11.22 0.38
C GLY A 36 3.73 -11.73 0.60
N VAL A 37 3.92 -12.48 1.70
CA VAL A 37 5.20 -13.16 2.01
C VAL A 37 5.60 -14.02 0.82
N SER A 38 6.88 -13.99 0.44
CA SER A 38 7.43 -14.65 -0.74
C SER A 38 6.98 -14.11 -2.10
N GLY A 39 6.15 -13.07 -2.15
CA GLY A 39 5.64 -12.50 -3.40
C GLY A 39 6.59 -11.55 -4.13
N SER A 40 7.78 -11.32 -3.58
CA SER A 40 8.87 -10.59 -4.24
C SER A 40 10.05 -11.51 -4.52
N GLU A 41 10.70 -11.26 -5.65
CA GLU A 41 11.96 -11.86 -5.99
C GLU A 41 13.04 -11.49 -4.98
N ILE A 42 14.00 -12.40 -4.78
CA ILE A 42 15.23 -12.18 -4.04
C ILE A 42 16.39 -12.36 -5.01
N LEU A 43 17.23 -11.35 -5.12
CA LEU A 43 18.38 -11.29 -6.01
C LEU A 43 19.66 -11.28 -5.19
N ASN A 44 20.70 -11.94 -5.70
CA ASN A 44 22.04 -11.73 -5.20
C ASN A 44 22.51 -10.33 -5.61
N ALA A 45 22.81 -9.46 -4.64
CA ALA A 45 23.12 -8.06 -4.91
C ALA A 45 24.41 -7.87 -5.70
N ARG A 46 25.34 -8.83 -5.62
CA ARG A 46 26.64 -8.79 -6.32
C ARG A 46 26.53 -9.23 -7.77
N THR A 47 25.83 -10.34 -8.02
CA THR A 47 25.76 -10.94 -9.37
C THR A 47 24.52 -10.50 -10.15
N GLY A 48 23.50 -9.97 -9.48
CA GLY A 48 22.20 -9.65 -10.06
C GLY A 48 21.32 -10.86 -10.36
N LYS A 49 21.79 -12.09 -10.07
CA LYS A 49 21.04 -13.32 -10.33
C LYS A 49 19.86 -13.48 -9.37
N THR A 50 18.75 -13.98 -9.90
CA THR A 50 17.54 -14.32 -9.13
C THR A 50 17.73 -15.62 -8.35
N VAL A 51 17.68 -15.53 -7.01
CA VAL A 51 17.73 -16.65 -6.06
C VAL A 51 16.32 -17.15 -5.73
N TRP A 52 15.35 -16.24 -5.78
CA TRP A 52 13.91 -16.50 -5.65
C TRP A 52 13.16 -15.55 -6.58
N PHE A 53 12.14 -15.94 -7.34
CA PHE A 53 11.66 -17.29 -7.61
C PHE A 53 12.30 -17.76 -8.93
N SER A 54 13.13 -18.79 -8.92
CA SER A 54 13.74 -19.35 -10.14
C SER A 54 13.56 -20.86 -10.18
N ALA A 55 13.07 -21.37 -11.31
CA ALA A 55 13.01 -22.81 -11.59
C ALA A 55 14.42 -23.42 -11.77
N LYS A 56 15.40 -22.60 -12.17
CA LYS A 56 16.80 -22.99 -12.37
C LYS A 56 17.65 -22.46 -11.21
N ARG A 57 17.35 -22.91 -9.99
CA ARG A 57 18.09 -22.50 -8.78
C ARG A 57 19.57 -22.86 -8.91
N ASP A 58 20.43 -21.87 -8.72
CA ASP A 58 21.84 -22.10 -8.48
C ASP A 58 21.98 -22.69 -7.06
N LYS A 59 22.67 -23.83 -6.92
CA LYS A 59 22.76 -24.56 -5.64
C LYS A 59 23.55 -23.79 -4.58
N ALA A 60 24.30 -22.76 -4.99
CA ALA A 60 25.21 -22.01 -4.15
C ALA A 60 24.56 -20.85 -3.37
N ASP A 61 23.33 -20.43 -3.71
CA ASP A 61 22.68 -19.30 -3.06
C ASP A 61 21.72 -19.79 -1.95
N ASP A 62 22.15 -19.71 -0.68
CA ASP A 62 21.29 -19.98 0.48
C ASP A 62 20.27 -18.84 0.64
N LEU A 63 18.98 -19.19 0.56
CA LEU A 63 17.88 -18.24 0.73
C LEU A 63 17.65 -17.87 2.21
N ARG A 64 18.20 -18.63 3.16
CA ARG A 64 18.00 -18.37 4.59
C ARG A 64 18.67 -17.06 4.99
N LEU A 65 17.94 -16.25 5.75
CA LEU A 65 18.53 -15.09 6.41
C LEU A 65 19.42 -15.60 7.57
N PRO A 66 20.71 -15.22 7.64
CA PRO A 66 21.57 -15.60 8.75
C PRO A 66 21.05 -15.02 10.06
N ILE A 67 20.80 -15.86 11.06
CA ILE A 67 20.39 -15.44 12.40
C ILE A 67 21.63 -15.42 13.30
N SER A 68 22.38 -14.31 13.24
CA SER A 68 23.61 -14.11 14.02
C SER A 68 23.40 -13.24 15.26
N SER A 69 22.26 -12.56 15.37
CA SER A 69 21.93 -11.67 16.49
C SER A 69 20.47 -11.80 16.92
N PRO A 70 20.16 -11.65 18.23
CA PRO A 70 18.79 -11.47 18.70
C PRO A 70 18.19 -10.14 18.23
N ASN A 71 19.01 -9.14 17.85
CA ASN A 71 18.51 -7.94 17.19
C ASN A 71 18.26 -8.23 15.70
N LEU A 72 16.99 -8.37 15.33
CA LEU A 72 16.57 -8.73 13.97
C LEU A 72 17.09 -7.76 12.89
N ALA A 73 17.32 -6.49 13.23
CA ALA A 73 17.85 -5.50 12.30
C ALA A 73 19.32 -5.72 11.94
N PHE A 74 20.06 -6.54 12.69
CA PHE A 74 21.46 -6.86 12.40
C PHE A 74 21.63 -8.11 11.53
N ASN A 75 20.58 -8.91 11.40
CA ASN A 75 20.57 -10.09 10.53
C ASN A 75 20.48 -9.62 9.06
N ARG A 76 21.62 -9.69 8.35
CA ARG A 76 21.81 -9.19 6.98
C ARG A 76 22.63 -10.17 6.16
N ASP A 77 22.42 -10.15 4.85
CA ASP A 77 23.21 -10.89 3.88
C ASP A 77 23.38 -10.08 2.59
N GLY A 78 24.00 -10.69 1.57
CA GLY A 78 24.21 -10.09 0.27
C GLY A 78 22.99 -10.15 -0.66
N LEU A 79 21.80 -10.52 -0.18
CA LEU A 79 20.61 -10.62 -1.00
C LEU A 79 19.72 -9.37 -0.84
N LYS A 80 18.93 -9.08 -1.88
CA LYS A 80 18.03 -7.92 -1.92
C LYS A 80 16.75 -8.24 -2.66
N ALA A 81 15.70 -7.47 -2.41
CA ALA A 81 14.46 -7.58 -3.17
C ALA A 81 14.65 -7.18 -4.65
N GLY A 82 14.07 -7.98 -5.55
CA GLY A 82 13.92 -7.68 -6.98
C GLY A 82 12.53 -7.09 -7.28
N ASP A 83 11.88 -7.58 -8.32
CA ASP A 83 10.48 -7.23 -8.63
C ASP A 83 9.50 -8.12 -7.84
N ILE A 84 8.20 -7.89 -7.98
CA ILE A 84 7.19 -8.87 -7.57
C ILE A 84 7.14 -10.03 -8.55
N ILE A 85 6.74 -11.20 -8.07
CA ILE A 85 6.56 -12.38 -8.92
C ILE A 85 5.31 -12.17 -9.76
N ARG A 86 5.44 -11.68 -10.99
CA ARG A 86 4.27 -11.39 -11.84
C ARG A 86 3.67 -12.67 -12.41
N LYS A 87 4.54 -13.51 -12.98
CA LYS A 87 4.23 -14.82 -13.54
C LYS A 87 5.26 -15.83 -13.07
N ILE A 88 4.84 -17.08 -12.92
CA ILE A 88 5.73 -18.20 -12.71
C ILE A 88 5.65 -19.07 -13.95
N GLU A 89 6.75 -19.11 -14.71
CA GLU A 89 6.95 -20.06 -15.80
C GLU A 89 7.49 -21.36 -15.21
N VAL A 90 6.70 -22.41 -15.26
CA VAL A 90 7.13 -23.75 -14.85
C VAL A 90 7.22 -24.62 -16.10
N PRO A 91 8.40 -25.16 -16.45
CA PRO A 91 8.50 -26.08 -17.57
C PRO A 91 7.52 -27.24 -17.37
N VAL A 92 6.68 -27.51 -18.39
CA VAL A 92 5.68 -28.60 -18.42
C VAL A 92 4.37 -28.32 -17.63
N LEU A 93 4.23 -27.17 -16.96
CA LEU A 93 2.96 -26.76 -16.32
C LEU A 93 2.47 -25.40 -16.85
N PRO A 94 1.15 -25.12 -16.80
CA PRO A 94 0.62 -23.82 -17.20
C PRO A 94 1.14 -22.72 -16.27
N ASP A 95 1.36 -21.53 -16.84
CA ASP A 95 1.85 -20.36 -16.11
C ASP A 95 0.93 -20.00 -14.94
N VAL A 96 1.52 -19.79 -13.77
CA VAL A 96 0.79 -19.28 -12.60
C VAL A 96 0.97 -17.77 -12.54
N GLU A 97 -0.09 -17.05 -12.92
CA GLU A 97 -0.16 -15.59 -12.83
C GLU A 97 -0.42 -15.16 -11.39
N VAL A 98 0.64 -14.94 -10.62
CA VAL A 98 0.54 -14.60 -9.19
C VAL A 98 0.02 -13.17 -9.00
N TYR A 99 0.68 -12.18 -9.63
CA TYR A 99 0.23 -10.79 -9.60
C TYR A 99 -0.14 -10.24 -10.97
N GLN A 100 0.15 -10.96 -12.06
CA GLN A 100 -0.12 -10.45 -13.40
C GLN A 100 -1.61 -10.11 -13.61
N LYS A 101 -2.54 -11.00 -13.23
CA LYS A 101 -3.99 -10.73 -13.37
C LYS A 101 -4.44 -9.45 -12.67
N LEU A 102 -3.87 -9.17 -11.49
CA LEU A 102 -4.16 -7.94 -10.77
C LEU A 102 -3.61 -6.72 -11.54
N ILE A 103 -2.37 -6.80 -12.02
CA ILE A 103 -1.74 -5.76 -12.82
C ILE A 103 -2.55 -5.47 -14.09
N ASP A 104 -2.90 -6.52 -14.84
CA ASP A 104 -3.66 -6.40 -16.08
C ASP A 104 -5.02 -5.74 -15.82
N SER A 105 -5.71 -6.14 -14.74
CA SER A 105 -6.98 -5.49 -14.36
C SER A 105 -6.83 -4.00 -14.03
N LEU A 106 -5.68 -3.56 -13.49
CA LEU A 106 -5.42 -2.14 -13.24
C LEU A 106 -5.14 -1.41 -14.56
N ILE A 107 -4.38 -2.03 -15.46
CA ILE A 107 -4.07 -1.47 -16.78
C ILE A 107 -5.34 -1.29 -17.61
N GLU A 108 -6.21 -2.30 -17.67
CA GLU A 108 -7.52 -2.23 -18.34
C GLU A 108 -8.41 -1.09 -17.80
N ARG A 109 -8.22 -0.71 -16.53
CA ARG A 109 -8.94 0.40 -15.87
C ARG A 109 -8.23 1.74 -16.07
N GLY A 110 -7.22 1.80 -16.93
CA GLY A 110 -6.46 2.99 -17.29
C GLY A 110 -5.44 3.41 -16.24
N TYR A 111 -4.93 2.50 -15.41
CA TYR A 111 -3.75 2.76 -14.59
C TYR A 111 -2.47 2.42 -15.34
N THR A 112 -1.38 3.11 -15.01
CA THR A 112 -0.03 2.79 -15.52
C THR A 112 0.95 2.54 -14.38
N GLU A 113 1.92 1.66 -14.57
CA GLU A 113 2.94 1.43 -13.54
C GLU A 113 3.84 2.67 -13.40
N ALA A 114 4.06 3.12 -12.16
CA ALA A 114 4.90 4.27 -11.87
C ALA A 114 6.21 3.87 -11.19
N ASP A 115 7.30 4.53 -11.61
CA ASP A 115 8.58 4.49 -10.92
C ASP A 115 8.51 5.37 -9.66
N TRP A 116 8.93 4.81 -8.53
CA TRP A 116 9.10 5.52 -7.26
C TRP A 116 10.01 6.76 -7.37
N LYS A 117 10.99 6.75 -8.28
CA LYS A 117 11.91 7.88 -8.53
C LYS A 117 11.31 8.98 -9.40
N LYS A 118 10.31 8.65 -10.22
CA LYS A 118 9.60 9.59 -11.10
C LYS A 118 8.09 9.48 -10.84
N PRO A 119 7.64 9.88 -9.64
CA PRO A 119 6.27 9.64 -9.23
C PRO A 119 5.26 10.44 -10.06
N LYS A 120 4.05 9.90 -10.16
CA LYS A 120 2.88 10.56 -10.74
C LYS A 120 1.75 10.62 -9.72
N ALA A 121 0.94 11.65 -9.82
CA ALA A 121 -0.08 11.93 -8.82
C ALA A 121 -1.42 11.22 -9.07
N THR A 122 -1.66 10.70 -10.28
CA THR A 122 -2.95 10.11 -10.68
C THR A 122 -2.76 9.01 -11.72
N ASP A 123 -3.78 8.13 -11.82
CA ASP A 123 -3.90 7.09 -12.85
C ASP A 123 -2.66 6.17 -12.92
N VAL A 124 -2.05 5.94 -11.74
CA VAL A 124 -0.89 5.08 -11.61
C VAL A 124 -1.02 4.06 -10.50
N PHE A 125 -0.33 2.94 -10.66
CA PHE A 125 -0.07 2.02 -9.57
C PHE A 125 1.43 1.92 -9.30
N TYR A 126 1.78 1.68 -8.04
CA TYR A 126 3.14 1.43 -7.58
C TYR A 126 3.26 -0.02 -7.13
N VAL A 127 4.40 -0.63 -7.41
CA VAL A 127 4.75 -1.95 -6.90
C VAL A 127 5.73 -1.78 -5.74
N PHE A 128 5.39 -2.34 -4.57
CA PHE A 128 6.26 -2.36 -3.41
C PHE A 128 6.87 -3.74 -3.20
N ALA A 129 7.88 -4.08 -4.00
CA ALA A 129 8.69 -5.26 -3.73
C ALA A 129 9.57 -5.04 -2.49
N TYR A 130 9.66 -6.05 -1.63
CA TYR A 130 10.43 -6.01 -0.39
C TYR A 130 11.04 -7.37 -0.06
N ASP A 131 12.11 -7.36 0.74
CA ASP A 131 12.73 -8.60 1.21
C ASP A 131 11.88 -9.16 2.35
N TRP A 132 11.03 -10.11 2.00
CA TRP A 132 10.08 -10.76 2.90
C TRP A 132 10.73 -11.63 3.97
N ARG A 133 12.06 -11.83 3.92
CA ARG A 133 12.82 -12.55 4.96
C ARG A 133 13.16 -11.65 6.14
N ARG A 134 13.12 -10.33 5.95
CA ARG A 134 13.47 -9.34 6.97
C ARG A 134 12.27 -8.98 7.84
N ASP A 135 12.54 -8.28 8.92
CA ASP A 135 11.52 -7.79 9.86
C ASP A 135 10.40 -7.00 9.14
N ASN A 136 9.15 -7.37 9.40
CA ASN A 136 7.96 -6.71 8.89
C ASN A 136 7.90 -5.22 9.29
N VAL A 137 8.37 -4.87 10.49
CA VAL A 137 8.37 -3.47 10.93
C VAL A 137 9.36 -2.65 10.10
N GLU A 138 10.49 -3.24 9.73
CA GLU A 138 11.44 -2.60 8.81
C GLU A 138 10.84 -2.37 7.42
N SER A 139 10.16 -3.37 6.87
CA SER A 139 9.46 -3.26 5.58
C SER A 139 8.34 -2.21 5.61
N ALA A 140 7.56 -2.15 6.69
CA ALA A 140 6.53 -1.13 6.87
C ALA A 140 7.13 0.29 6.94
N ARG A 141 8.24 0.48 7.66
CA ARG A 141 8.96 1.76 7.69
C ARG A 141 9.46 2.16 6.30
N LEU A 142 10.03 1.22 5.54
CA LEU A 142 10.48 1.48 4.18
C LEU A 142 9.33 1.90 3.27
N LEU A 143 8.18 1.24 3.36
CA LEU A 143 6.97 1.61 2.63
C LEU A 143 6.54 3.05 2.95
N MET A 144 6.45 3.39 4.24
CA MET A 144 6.08 4.75 4.66
C MET A 144 7.06 5.80 4.14
N GLN A 145 8.37 5.52 4.17
CA GLN A 145 9.39 6.41 3.63
C GLN A 145 9.22 6.64 2.12
N LYS A 146 8.97 5.57 1.34
CA LYS A 146 8.71 5.69 -0.09
C LYS A 146 7.45 6.53 -0.37
N MET A 147 6.35 6.28 0.35
CA MET A 147 5.12 7.05 0.21
C MET A 147 5.32 8.53 0.58
N ALA A 148 6.07 8.81 1.65
CA ALA A 148 6.41 10.17 2.05
C ALA A 148 7.27 10.88 0.99
N ALA A 149 8.24 10.17 0.39
CA ALA A 149 9.05 10.69 -0.70
C ALA A 149 8.20 11.05 -1.93
N VAL A 150 7.24 10.19 -2.31
CA VAL A 150 6.28 10.48 -3.40
C VAL A 150 5.51 11.77 -3.12
N LYS A 151 4.92 11.90 -1.94
CA LYS A 151 4.17 13.09 -1.51
C LYS A 151 5.03 14.36 -1.57
N LYS A 152 6.27 14.26 -1.10
CA LYS A 152 7.24 15.36 -1.07
C LYS A 152 7.62 15.79 -2.49
N THR A 153 8.01 14.84 -3.35
CA THR A 153 8.42 15.12 -4.74
C THR A 153 7.30 15.77 -5.54
N LEU A 154 6.06 15.31 -5.35
CA LEU A 154 4.88 15.88 -6.00
C LEU A 154 4.39 17.18 -5.37
N ARG A 155 4.96 17.61 -4.23
CA ARG A 155 4.46 18.72 -3.40
C ARG A 155 2.98 18.57 -3.05
N LYS A 156 2.52 17.33 -2.79
CA LYS A 156 1.14 16.99 -2.44
C LYS A 156 1.09 16.22 -1.11
N PRO A 157 1.18 16.89 0.05
CA PRO A 157 1.17 16.23 1.36
C PRO A 157 -0.14 15.45 1.63
N GLY A 158 -1.26 15.94 1.09
CA GLY A 158 -2.58 15.33 1.19
C GLY A 158 -2.86 14.18 0.21
N LEU A 159 -1.91 13.79 -0.64
CA LEU A 159 -2.12 12.72 -1.62
C LEU A 159 -2.48 11.41 -0.92
N LYS A 160 -3.59 10.79 -1.34
CA LYS A 160 -4.02 9.48 -0.86
C LYS A 160 -3.47 8.42 -1.81
N ILE A 161 -2.70 7.48 -1.29
CA ILE A 161 -2.24 6.30 -2.03
C ILE A 161 -3.01 5.12 -1.45
N ARG A 162 -3.76 4.40 -2.27
CA ARG A 162 -4.67 3.34 -1.84
C ARG A 162 -4.04 1.97 -2.08
N HIS A 163 -4.23 1.03 -1.16
CA HIS A 163 -3.98 -0.37 -1.45
C HIS A 163 -5.20 -0.97 -2.19
N PRO A 164 -5.01 -1.89 -3.17
CA PRO A 164 -6.12 -2.63 -3.74
C PRO A 164 -6.91 -3.31 -2.62
N ARG A 165 -8.16 -2.90 -2.41
CA ARG A 165 -9.11 -3.77 -1.72
C ARG A 165 -9.61 -4.78 -2.73
N THR A 166 -9.88 -6.01 -2.29
CA THR A 166 -10.56 -7.04 -3.09
C THR A 166 -11.55 -6.38 -4.03
N PHE A 167 -11.22 -6.44 -5.32
CA PHE A 167 -11.98 -5.80 -6.38
C PHE A 167 -13.22 -6.67 -6.66
N ASP A 168 -14.08 -6.82 -5.66
CA ASP A 168 -15.40 -7.41 -5.86
C ASP A 168 -16.18 -6.43 -6.75
N GLY A 169 -16.49 -6.88 -7.97
CA GLY A 169 -17.34 -6.19 -8.93
C GLY A 169 -18.75 -5.90 -8.41
N ARG A 170 -19.13 -6.35 -7.21
CA ARG A 170 -20.33 -5.88 -6.52
C ARG A 170 -20.05 -4.62 -5.72
N THR A 171 -20.62 -3.53 -6.23
CA THR A 171 -20.98 -2.36 -5.44
C THR A 171 -21.78 -2.83 -4.22
N HIS A 172 -21.14 -2.96 -3.06
CA HIS A 172 -21.81 -3.21 -1.78
C HIS A 172 -22.54 -1.93 -1.33
N ARG A 173 -23.68 -1.65 -1.99
CA ARG A 173 -24.70 -0.70 -1.55
C ARG A 173 -25.98 -1.45 -1.14
N SER A 174 -25.84 -2.58 -0.44
CA SER A 174 -27.00 -3.27 0.16
C SER A 174 -26.83 -3.73 1.62
N LEU A 175 -25.63 -3.71 2.21
CA LEU A 175 -25.42 -4.17 3.60
C LEU A 175 -25.52 -3.06 4.68
N ARG A 176 -26.35 -2.03 4.45
CA ARG A 176 -26.69 -1.01 5.47
C ARG A 176 -28.18 -0.93 5.79
N ARG A 177 -28.99 -1.96 5.50
CA ARG A 177 -30.41 -1.99 5.90
C ARG A 177 -30.79 -2.96 7.02
N ASN A 178 -29.96 -3.93 7.39
CA ASN A 178 -30.39 -4.98 8.36
C ASN A 178 -29.83 -4.88 9.78
N VAL A 179 -29.20 -3.76 10.17
CA VAL A 179 -28.70 -3.57 11.57
C VAL A 179 -29.56 -2.60 12.38
N ARG A 180 -30.86 -2.53 12.10
CA ARG A 180 -31.81 -1.73 12.90
C ARG A 180 -33.04 -2.49 13.40
N HIS A 181 -32.94 -3.80 13.60
CA HIS A 181 -34.05 -4.57 14.17
C HIS A 181 -33.65 -5.70 15.14
N CYS A 182 -32.67 -5.43 16.01
CA CYS A 182 -32.48 -6.21 17.24
C CYS A 182 -32.25 -5.26 18.42
N ARG A 183 -33.32 -4.56 18.82
CA ARG A 183 -33.41 -3.90 20.14
C ARG A 183 -34.79 -4.15 20.71
N SER A 184 -35.01 -5.37 21.16
CA SER A 184 -35.85 -5.76 22.30
C SER A 184 -36.07 -7.28 22.22
N GLY A 185 -35.81 -7.99 23.32
CA GLY A 185 -36.07 -9.43 23.43
C GLY A 185 -34.82 -10.27 23.55
N ALA A 186 -34.67 -10.90 24.71
CA ALA A 186 -33.59 -11.81 25.06
C ALA A 186 -33.55 -13.03 24.12
N GLY A 187 -32.37 -13.35 23.58
CA GLY A 187 -32.13 -14.58 22.81
C GLY A 187 -30.67 -14.68 22.39
N ARG A 188 -30.00 -15.79 22.75
CA ARG A 188 -28.62 -16.09 22.33
C ARG A 188 -28.61 -16.59 20.89
N CYS A 189 -27.78 -15.97 20.04
CA CYS A 189 -27.58 -16.40 18.66
C CYS A 189 -26.58 -17.57 18.58
N HIS A 190 -27.00 -18.72 18.07
CA HIS A 190 -26.07 -19.73 17.56
C HIS A 190 -25.79 -19.50 16.08
N SER A 191 -24.51 -19.59 15.73
CA SER A 191 -23.98 -19.53 14.37
C SER A 191 -24.30 -20.83 13.63
N GLY A 192 -25.17 -20.76 12.62
CA GLY A 192 -25.43 -21.87 11.70
C GLY A 192 -26.33 -21.37 10.58
N ALA A 193 -25.88 -21.52 9.35
CA ALA A 193 -26.56 -21.04 8.16
C ALA A 193 -27.89 -21.77 7.97
N ASP A 194 -29.01 -21.14 8.29
CA ASP A 194 -30.25 -21.38 7.56
C ASP A 194 -31.23 -20.20 7.68
N LEU A 195 -31.95 -19.96 6.59
CA LEU A 195 -32.78 -18.78 6.36
C LEU A 195 -34.09 -18.85 7.17
N GLY A 196 -34.31 -17.85 8.00
CA GLY A 196 -35.63 -17.25 8.24
C GLY A 196 -36.79 -18.18 8.62
N ARG A 197 -36.81 -18.64 9.88
CA ARG A 197 -38.06 -18.97 10.60
C ARG A 197 -37.83 -18.88 12.11
N CYS A 198 -38.53 -17.96 12.78
CA CYS A 198 -38.65 -17.98 14.24
C CYS A 198 -39.73 -19.00 14.58
N VAL A 199 -39.40 -20.04 15.33
CA VAL A 199 -40.39 -20.93 15.95
C VAL A 199 -40.49 -20.52 17.41
N ALA A 200 -41.67 -20.09 17.84
CA ALA A 200 -41.98 -19.75 19.22
C ALA A 200 -42.22 -21.02 20.03
N TYR A 201 -41.54 -21.13 21.17
CA TYR A 201 -41.95 -21.91 22.33
C TYR A 201 -41.87 -21.01 23.55
#